data_AF-A0A495XU93-F1
#
_entry.id   AF-A0A495XU93-F1
#
_cell.length_a   1.000
_cell.length_b   1.000
_cell.length_c   1.000
_cell.angle_alpha   90.00
_cell.angle_beta   90.00
_cell.angle_gamma   90.00
#
_symmetry.space_group_name_H-M   'P 1'
#
loop_
_entity.id
_entity.type
_entity.pdbx_description
1 polymer ?
#
loop_
_entity_poly.entity_id
_entity_poly.type
_entity_poly.pdbx_seq_one_letter_code
_entity_poly.pdbx_strand_id
1 'polypeptide(L)'
;MVVVVVLGLLVTRSAGWPRVQETFFSWDKAVESFPAVLSGLWLNIRLMIICGLCILVLGLTLSILRTLRGPVFYPLRLFATVYVDLFRGLPLILLLLLLGFGVPALRLPNVPSALQFWGAVAIVLSYSAYVSEVFRAGIESVHPSQRAASRALGLTNGQTLRHVVLPQAVRRVTPPLMNDFVSLQKDSGLIAILGATDAIRAAQIETSSDFNYTPYVVAGVLFLCLTIPMARLTDHVARKQGWHGTGGTL
;
A
#
# COMPACT_ATOMS: atom_id res chain seq x y z
N MET A 1 3.00 9.92 28.70
CA MET A 1 4.41 10.37 28.83
C MET A 1 5.18 9.64 29.92
N VAL A 2 4.63 9.45 31.13
CA VAL A 2 5.31 8.71 32.23
C VAL A 2 5.75 7.29 31.81
N VAL A 3 4.90 6.53 31.14
CA VAL A 3 5.24 5.16 30.66
C VAL A 3 6.43 5.17 29.69
N VAL A 4 6.49 6.13 28.77
CA VAL A 4 7.59 6.25 27.80
C VAL A 4 8.90 6.60 28.50
N VAL A 5 8.85 7.51 29.48
CA VAL A 5 10.02 7.91 30.26
C VAL A 5 10.52 6.76 31.14
N VAL A 6 9.62 6.04 31.81
CA VAL A 6 9.96 4.88 32.64
C VAL A 6 10.56 3.76 31.79
N LEU A 7 9.96 3.43 30.65
CA LEU A 7 10.50 2.44 29.71
C LEU A 7 11.87 2.86 29.16
N GLY A 8 12.04 4.14 28.79
CA GLY A 8 13.32 4.67 28.32
C GLY A 8 14.43 4.59 29.37
N LEU A 9 14.12 4.90 30.63
CA LEU A 9 15.07 4.77 31.74
C LEU A 9 15.42 3.31 32.05
N LEU A 10 14.46 2.40 31.96
CA LEU A 10 14.70 0.96 32.15
C LEU A 10 15.58 0.37 31.05
N VAL A 11 15.36 0.78 29.79
CA VAL A 11 16.16 0.31 28.64
C VAL A 11 17.59 0.83 28.71
N THR A 12 17.77 2.13 28.93
CA THR A 12 19.11 2.76 28.96
C THR A 12 19.96 2.34 30.16
N ARG A 13 19.34 1.88 31.25
CA ARG A 13 20.03 1.34 32.43
C ARG A 13 20.25 -0.17 32.37
N SER A 14 19.82 -0.84 31.30
CA SER A 14 20.02 -2.28 31.16
C SER A 14 21.47 -2.62 30.82
N ALA A 15 21.97 -3.74 31.35
CA ALA A 15 23.34 -4.21 31.08
C ALA A 15 23.61 -4.50 29.58
N GLY A 16 22.56 -4.71 28.78
CA GLY A 16 22.66 -4.96 27.34
C GLY A 16 22.67 -3.70 26.48
N TRP A 17 22.40 -2.52 27.03
CA TRP A 17 22.29 -1.27 26.26
C TRP A 17 23.56 -0.91 25.46
N PRO A 18 24.79 -1.02 26.00
CA PRO A 18 26.00 -0.76 25.22
C PRO A 18 26.11 -1.64 23.97
N ARG A 19 25.77 -2.93 24.11
CA ARG A 19 25.75 -3.87 22.98
C ARG A 19 24.73 -3.48 21.92
N VAL A 20 23.55 -2.99 22.33
CA VAL A 20 22.54 -2.47 21.40
C VAL A 20 23.07 -1.23 20.67
N GLN A 21 23.76 -0.32 21.36
CA GLN A 21 24.37 0.85 20.72
C GLN A 21 25.39 0.45 19.65
N GLU A 22 26.28 -0.48 19.96
CA GLU A 22 27.31 -0.97 19.02
C GLU A 22 26.70 -1.72 17.82
N THR A 23 25.65 -2.50 18.05
CA THR A 23 25.06 -3.36 17.01
C THR A 23 23.92 -2.72 16.22
N PHE A 24 23.29 -1.66 16.69
CA PHE A 24 22.19 -0.97 15.98
C PHE A 24 22.52 0.46 15.55
N PHE A 25 23.54 1.08 16.15
CA PHE A 25 23.86 2.50 15.94
C PHE A 25 25.35 2.74 15.65
N SER A 26 25.98 1.85 14.88
CA SER A 26 27.36 2.03 14.43
C SER A 26 27.44 2.96 13.21
N TRP A 27 28.08 4.11 13.38
CA TRP A 27 28.20 5.10 12.30
C TRP A 27 28.93 4.55 11.07
N ASP A 28 30.05 3.84 11.28
CA ASP A 28 30.86 3.28 10.21
C ASP A 28 30.04 2.28 9.38
N LYS A 29 29.26 1.41 10.05
CA LYS A 29 28.36 0.47 9.39
C LYS A 29 27.18 1.14 8.69
N ALA A 30 26.69 2.26 9.24
CA ALA A 30 25.66 3.05 8.56
C ALA A 30 26.16 3.60 7.22
N VAL A 31 27.37 4.17 7.19
CA VAL A 31 27.97 4.72 5.96
C VAL A 31 28.30 3.62 4.96
N GLU A 32 28.85 2.49 5.42
CA GLU A 32 29.18 1.34 4.57
C GLU A 32 27.95 0.74 3.89
N SER A 33 26.87 0.49 4.65
CA SER A 33 25.66 -0.15 4.13
C SER A 33 24.73 0.78 3.35
N PHE A 34 24.85 2.10 3.51
CA PHE A 34 23.95 3.09 2.92
C PHE A 34 23.76 2.95 1.40
N PRO A 35 24.80 2.83 0.56
CA PRO A 35 24.62 2.74 -0.89
C PRO A 35 23.84 1.50 -1.33
N ALA A 36 24.08 0.36 -0.69
CA ALA A 36 23.38 -0.89 -0.99
C ALA A 36 21.90 -0.79 -0.61
N VAL A 37 21.60 -0.29 0.59
CA VAL A 37 20.23 -0.09 1.05
C VAL A 37 19.48 0.94 0.20
N LEU A 38 20.14 2.03 -0.20
CA LEU A 38 19.55 3.04 -1.08
C LEU A 38 19.24 2.49 -2.48
N SER A 39 20.12 1.67 -3.04
CA SER A 39 19.88 0.95 -4.30
C SER A 39 18.69 0.01 -4.19
N GLY A 40 18.59 -0.72 -3.07
CA GLY A 40 17.42 -1.53 -2.75
C GLY A 40 16.13 -0.72 -2.64
N LEU A 41 16.18 0.46 -2.00
CA LEU A 41 15.02 1.36 -1.88
C LEU A 41 14.55 1.86 -3.25
N TRP A 42 15.49 2.08 -4.18
CA TRP A 42 15.14 2.44 -5.55
C TRP A 42 14.31 1.34 -6.25
N LEU A 43 14.60 0.06 -5.98
CA LEU A 43 13.74 -1.04 -6.44
C LEU A 43 12.34 -0.95 -5.82
N ASN A 44 12.23 -0.71 -4.51
CA ASN A 44 10.95 -0.52 -3.83
C ASN A 44 10.14 0.63 -4.47
N ILE A 45 10.77 1.77 -4.76
CA ILE A 45 10.11 2.93 -5.40
C ILE A 45 9.63 2.58 -6.81
N ARG A 46 10.45 1.90 -7.62
CA ARG A 46 10.04 1.48 -8.97
C ARG A 46 8.84 0.54 -8.93
N LEU A 47 8.85 -0.43 -8.02
CA LEU A 47 7.73 -1.35 -7.80
C LEU A 47 6.48 -0.60 -7.34
N MET A 48 6.61 0.33 -6.39
CA MET A 48 5.50 1.15 -5.91
C MET A 48 4.84 1.92 -7.07
N ILE A 49 5.62 2.58 -7.93
CA ILE A 49 5.07 3.38 -9.05
C ILE A 49 4.37 2.48 -10.06
N ILE A 50 5.03 1.41 -10.52
CA ILE A 50 4.48 0.52 -11.55
C ILE A 50 3.23 -0.20 -11.01
N CYS A 51 3.31 -0.80 -9.82
CA CYS A 51 2.17 -1.48 -9.21
C CYS A 51 1.06 -0.49 -8.91
N GLY A 52 1.37 0.70 -8.40
CA GLY A 52 0.38 1.75 -8.10
C GLY A 52 -0.46 2.13 -9.31
N LEU A 53 0.16 2.29 -10.48
CA LEU A 53 -0.57 2.55 -11.73
C LEU A 53 -1.50 1.38 -12.11
N CYS A 54 -1.00 0.14 -12.03
CA CYS A 54 -1.81 -1.05 -12.31
C CYS A 54 -2.97 -1.20 -11.30
N ILE A 55 -2.73 -0.92 -10.03
CA ILE A 55 -3.71 -0.96 -8.94
C ILE A 55 -4.82 0.05 -9.19
N LEU A 56 -4.49 1.28 -9.59
CA LEU A 56 -5.49 2.31 -9.90
C LEU A 56 -6.39 1.89 -11.06
N VAL A 57 -5.81 1.39 -12.15
CA VAL A 57 -6.56 0.93 -13.33
C VAL A 57 -7.44 -0.28 -12.99
N LEU A 58 -6.87 -1.29 -12.36
CA LEU A 58 -7.59 -2.52 -12.03
C LEU A 58 -8.66 -2.27 -10.95
N GLY A 59 -8.33 -1.53 -9.89
CA GLY A 59 -9.27 -1.19 -8.82
C GLY A 59 -10.45 -0.36 -9.32
N LEU A 60 -10.22 0.62 -10.20
CA LEU A 60 -11.30 1.37 -10.84
C LEU A 60 -12.18 0.46 -11.70
N THR A 61 -11.56 -0.43 -12.50
CA THR A 61 -12.27 -1.38 -13.35
C THR A 61 -13.18 -2.30 -12.51
N LEU A 62 -12.64 -2.90 -11.45
CA LEU A 62 -13.39 -3.75 -10.52
C LEU A 62 -14.52 -2.98 -9.83
N SER A 63 -14.28 -1.72 -9.43
CA SER A 63 -15.32 -0.87 -8.83
C SER A 63 -16.47 -0.61 -9.80
N ILE A 64 -16.16 -0.33 -11.07
CA ILE A 64 -17.17 -0.10 -12.10
C ILE A 64 -18.00 -1.37 -12.31
N LEU A 65 -17.35 -2.52 -12.50
CA LEU A 65 -18.02 -3.81 -12.70
C LEU A 65 -18.99 -4.13 -11.55
N ARG A 66 -18.60 -3.83 -10.29
CA ARG A 66 -19.44 -4.05 -9.11
C ARG A 66 -20.63 -3.09 -9.02
N THR A 67 -20.53 -1.90 -9.61
CA THR A 67 -21.57 -0.86 -9.57
C THR A 67 -22.54 -0.94 -10.76
N LEU A 68 -22.31 -1.82 -11.73
CA LEU A 68 -23.20 -2.03 -12.88
C LEU A 68 -24.61 -2.46 -12.42
N ARG A 69 -25.63 -1.88 -13.07
CA ARG A 69 -27.05 -2.13 -12.79
C ARG A 69 -27.68 -2.98 -13.89
N GLY A 70 -28.58 -3.88 -13.51
CA GLY A 70 -29.33 -4.74 -14.41
C GLY A 70 -28.92 -6.22 -14.31
N PRO A 71 -29.81 -7.16 -14.67
CA PRO A 71 -29.58 -8.61 -14.52
C PRO A 71 -28.49 -9.13 -15.48
N VAL A 72 -28.32 -8.51 -16.64
CA VAL A 72 -27.32 -8.92 -17.65
C VAL A 72 -25.89 -8.83 -17.12
N PHE A 73 -25.60 -7.87 -16.23
CA PHE A 73 -24.26 -7.69 -15.66
C PHE A 73 -24.03 -8.52 -14.38
N TYR A 74 -24.98 -9.37 -13.99
CA TYR A 74 -24.86 -10.19 -12.79
C TYR A 74 -23.59 -11.06 -12.77
N PRO A 75 -23.21 -11.78 -13.85
CA PRO A 75 -22.00 -12.62 -13.84
C PRO A 75 -20.72 -11.80 -13.63
N LEU A 76 -20.61 -10.64 -14.28
CA LEU A 76 -19.46 -9.74 -14.15
C LEU A 76 -19.35 -9.16 -12.73
N ARG A 77 -20.47 -8.78 -12.14
CA ARG A 77 -20.53 -8.31 -10.76
C ARG A 77 -20.15 -9.41 -9.78
N LEU A 78 -20.64 -10.63 -10.00
CA LEU A 78 -20.31 -11.79 -9.17
C LEU A 78 -18.80 -12.07 -9.23
N PHE A 79 -18.21 -12.11 -10.42
CA PHE A 79 -16.77 -12.29 -10.61
C PHE A 79 -15.96 -11.22 -9.85
N ALA A 80 -16.31 -9.94 -10.03
CA ALA A 80 -15.61 -8.85 -9.37
C ALA A 80 -15.79 -8.87 -7.84
N THR A 81 -16.96 -9.28 -7.33
CA THR A 81 -17.20 -9.45 -5.89
C THR A 81 -16.35 -10.59 -5.34
N VAL A 82 -16.36 -11.77 -5.97
CA VAL A 82 -15.54 -12.93 -5.54
C VAL A 82 -14.05 -12.58 -5.56
N TYR A 83 -13.58 -11.89 -6.61
CA TYR A 83 -12.22 -11.37 -6.68
C TYR A 83 -11.90 -10.49 -5.46
N VAL A 84 -12.74 -9.49 -5.19
CA VAL A 84 -12.49 -8.54 -4.10
C VAL A 84 -12.52 -9.23 -2.75
N ASP A 85 -13.49 -10.10 -2.51
CA ASP A 85 -13.64 -10.84 -1.24
C ASP A 85 -12.45 -11.77 -1.00
N LEU A 86 -11.98 -12.47 -2.05
CA LEU A 86 -10.81 -13.35 -1.98
C LEU A 86 -9.54 -12.57 -1.65
N PHE A 87 -9.20 -11.56 -2.44
CA PHE A 87 -7.91 -10.87 -2.32
C PHE A 87 -7.83 -9.94 -1.12
N ARG A 88 -8.96 -9.45 -0.60
CA ARG A 88 -9.00 -8.76 0.71
C ARG A 88 -8.95 -9.72 1.89
N GLY A 89 -9.44 -10.95 1.72
CA GLY A 89 -9.43 -11.97 2.77
C GLY A 89 -8.07 -12.62 2.99
N LEU A 90 -7.17 -12.57 2.01
CA LEU A 90 -5.85 -13.20 2.08
C LEU A 90 -4.77 -12.24 2.64
N PRO A 91 -3.91 -12.71 3.56
CA PRO A 91 -2.72 -11.96 3.96
C PRO A 91 -1.78 -11.75 2.76
N LEU A 92 -1.29 -10.52 2.55
CA LEU A 92 -0.41 -10.20 1.42
C LEU A 92 0.85 -11.07 1.37
N ILE A 93 1.46 -11.35 2.52
CA ILE A 93 2.63 -12.23 2.62
C ILE A 93 2.33 -13.65 2.10
N LEU A 94 1.15 -14.18 2.40
CA LEU A 94 0.73 -15.49 1.93
C LEU A 94 0.52 -15.48 0.42
N LEU A 95 -0.10 -14.41 -0.11
CA LEU A 95 -0.27 -14.25 -1.55
C LEU A 95 1.07 -14.12 -2.30
N LEU A 96 2.04 -13.39 -1.73
CA LEU A 96 3.40 -13.29 -2.24
C LEU A 96 4.05 -14.67 -2.35
N LEU A 97 4.00 -15.47 -1.29
CA LEU A 97 4.58 -16.81 -1.26
C LEU A 97 3.89 -17.76 -2.26
N LEU A 98 2.55 -17.76 -2.30
CA LEU A 98 1.78 -18.61 -3.21
C LEU A 98 2.07 -18.28 -4.68
N LEU A 99 2.09 -17.01 -5.06
CA LEU A 99 2.36 -16.65 -6.46
C LEU A 99 3.84 -16.72 -6.80
N GLY A 100 4.69 -16.24 -5.90
CA GLY A 100 6.14 -16.18 -6.07
C GLY A 100 6.77 -17.56 -6.21
N PHE A 101 6.32 -18.55 -5.44
CA PHE A 101 6.86 -19.91 -5.52
C PHE A 101 5.94 -20.90 -6.24
N GLY A 102 4.62 -20.76 -6.07
CA GLY A 102 3.65 -21.69 -6.64
C GLY A 102 3.56 -21.62 -8.17
N VAL A 103 3.50 -20.41 -8.76
CA VAL A 103 3.35 -20.30 -10.22
C VAL A 103 4.62 -20.71 -10.98
N PRO A 104 5.83 -20.24 -10.61
CA PRO A 104 7.05 -20.72 -11.26
C PRO A 104 7.27 -22.23 -11.14
N ALA A 105 6.80 -22.87 -10.07
CA ALA A 105 6.91 -24.31 -9.88
C ALA A 105 6.11 -25.13 -10.90
N LEU A 106 5.08 -24.54 -11.54
CA LEU A 106 4.29 -25.20 -12.60
C LEU A 106 5.07 -25.39 -13.91
N ARG A 107 6.20 -24.69 -14.09
CA ARG A 107 7.06 -24.76 -15.30
C ARG A 107 6.30 -24.60 -16.62
N LEU A 108 5.29 -23.75 -16.63
CA LEU A 108 4.47 -23.49 -17.83
C LEU A 108 5.28 -22.72 -18.89
N PRO A 109 5.16 -23.09 -20.19
CA PRO A 109 5.79 -22.35 -21.26
C PRO A 109 5.20 -20.93 -21.37
N ASN A 110 6.04 -19.94 -21.67
CA ASN A 110 5.68 -18.51 -21.80
C ASN A 110 5.18 -17.82 -20.52
N VAL A 111 5.28 -18.46 -19.36
CA VAL A 111 4.97 -17.85 -18.07
C VAL A 111 6.26 -17.33 -17.44
N PRO A 112 6.35 -16.03 -17.05
CA PRO A 112 7.55 -15.50 -16.44
C PRO A 112 7.94 -16.27 -15.18
N SER A 113 9.22 -16.64 -15.04
CA SER A 113 9.76 -17.29 -13.83
C SER A 113 10.36 -16.29 -12.84
N ALA A 114 10.43 -15.01 -13.21
CA ALA A 114 11.02 -13.96 -12.37
C ALA A 114 10.18 -13.75 -11.10
N LEU A 115 10.81 -13.94 -9.93
CA LEU A 115 10.15 -13.80 -8.63
C LEU A 115 9.62 -12.38 -8.38
N GLN A 116 10.33 -11.36 -8.89
CA GLN A 116 9.91 -9.97 -8.80
C GLN A 116 8.60 -9.71 -9.57
N PHE A 117 8.40 -10.39 -10.70
CA PHE A 117 7.17 -10.28 -11.49
C PHE A 117 5.97 -10.81 -10.68
N TRP A 118 6.09 -12.01 -10.09
CA TRP A 118 5.01 -12.57 -9.27
C TRP A 118 4.79 -11.81 -7.96
N GLY A 119 5.85 -11.22 -7.39
CA GLY A 119 5.73 -10.29 -6.29
C GLY A 119 4.89 -9.05 -6.64
N ALA A 120 5.17 -8.44 -7.79
CA ALA A 120 4.38 -7.32 -8.31
C ALA A 120 2.94 -7.73 -8.59
N VAL A 121 2.70 -8.90 -9.19
CA VAL A 121 1.35 -9.42 -9.44
C VAL A 121 0.59 -9.60 -8.13
N ALA A 122 1.19 -10.22 -7.10
CA ALA A 122 0.57 -10.39 -5.79
C ALA A 122 0.18 -9.04 -5.16
N ILE A 123 1.07 -8.05 -5.22
CA ILE A 123 0.81 -6.69 -4.73
C ILE A 123 -0.36 -6.06 -5.49
N VAL A 124 -0.35 -6.11 -6.82
CA VAL A 124 -1.42 -5.55 -7.67
C VAL A 124 -2.76 -6.21 -7.39
N LEU A 125 -2.80 -7.53 -7.26
CA LEU A 125 -4.03 -8.27 -7.01
C LEU A 125 -4.64 -7.90 -5.65
N SER A 126 -3.80 -7.90 -4.60
CA SER A 126 -4.24 -7.53 -3.25
C SER A 126 -4.71 -6.07 -3.18
N TYR A 127 -3.85 -5.13 -3.55
CA TYR A 127 -4.16 -3.70 -3.41
C TYR A 127 -5.28 -3.23 -4.35
N SER A 128 -5.44 -3.80 -5.55
CA SER A 128 -6.56 -3.44 -6.43
C SER A 128 -7.92 -3.82 -5.84
N ALA A 129 -7.98 -4.87 -5.03
CA ALA A 129 -9.20 -5.26 -4.31
C ALA A 129 -9.56 -4.24 -3.21
N TYR A 130 -8.57 -3.76 -2.44
CA TYR A 130 -8.78 -2.68 -1.47
C TYR A 130 -9.19 -1.37 -2.16
N VAL A 131 -8.44 -0.95 -3.19
CA VAL A 131 -8.70 0.28 -3.95
C VAL A 131 -10.06 0.24 -4.66
N SER A 132 -10.48 -0.93 -5.16
CA SER A 132 -11.82 -1.12 -5.72
C SER A 132 -12.92 -0.80 -4.71
N GLU A 133 -12.74 -1.22 -3.45
CA GLU A 133 -13.70 -0.93 -2.38
C GLU A 133 -13.73 0.55 -2.03
N VAL A 134 -12.57 1.21 -2.00
CA VAL A 134 -12.47 2.67 -1.78
C VAL A 134 -13.25 3.42 -2.86
N PHE A 135 -13.06 3.07 -4.14
CA PHE A 135 -13.82 3.67 -5.24
C PHE A 135 -15.33 3.43 -5.10
N ARG A 136 -15.75 2.20 -4.80
CA ARG A 136 -17.15 1.83 -4.62
C ARG A 136 -17.80 2.62 -3.48
N ALA A 137 -17.15 2.63 -2.31
CA ALA A 137 -17.60 3.37 -1.14
C ALA A 137 -17.68 4.89 -1.41
N GLY A 138 -16.72 5.43 -2.17
CA GLY A 138 -16.75 6.82 -2.62
C GLY A 138 -17.98 7.16 -3.46
N ILE A 139 -18.31 6.31 -4.44
CA ILE A 139 -19.49 6.48 -5.32
C ILE A 139 -20.80 6.35 -4.54
N GLU A 140 -20.87 5.38 -3.62
CA GLU A 140 -22.06 5.10 -2.81
C GLU A 140 -22.29 6.12 -1.70
N SER A 141 -21.23 6.74 -1.19
CA SER A 141 -21.35 7.76 -0.15
C SER A 141 -22.16 8.98 -0.60
N VAL A 142 -22.24 9.26 -1.91
CA VAL A 142 -22.97 10.42 -2.45
C VAL A 142 -24.46 10.29 -2.13
N HIS A 143 -24.99 11.25 -1.37
CA HIS A 143 -26.34 11.18 -0.81
C HIS A 143 -27.40 10.93 -1.90
N PRO A 144 -28.35 10.00 -1.70
CA PRO A 144 -29.35 9.67 -2.70
C PRO A 144 -30.17 10.87 -3.22
N SER A 145 -30.38 11.89 -2.37
CA SER A 145 -31.07 13.13 -2.79
C SER A 145 -30.34 13.89 -3.90
N GLN A 146 -29.01 13.83 -3.98
CA GLN A 146 -28.26 14.44 -5.08
C GLN A 146 -28.59 13.77 -6.41
N ARG A 147 -28.72 12.44 -6.39
CA ARG A 147 -29.17 11.67 -7.56
C ARG A 147 -30.63 11.99 -7.89
N ALA A 148 -31.51 12.04 -6.89
CA ALA A 148 -32.92 12.38 -7.09
C ALA A 148 -33.11 13.81 -7.65
N ALA A 149 -32.40 14.80 -7.12
CA ALA A 149 -32.42 16.18 -7.60
C ALA A 149 -31.91 16.28 -9.05
N SER A 150 -30.83 15.57 -9.38
CA SER A 150 -30.33 15.49 -10.77
C SER A 150 -31.38 14.94 -11.73
N ARG A 151 -32.11 13.90 -11.30
CA ARG A 151 -33.19 13.30 -12.08
C ARG A 151 -34.39 14.24 -12.22
N ALA A 152 -34.72 15.03 -11.20
CA ALA A 152 -35.77 16.05 -11.26
C ALA A 152 -35.43 17.19 -12.23
N LEU A 153 -34.13 17.49 -12.41
CA LEU A 153 -33.63 18.44 -13.40
C LEU A 153 -33.50 17.83 -14.82
N GLY A 154 -34.02 16.62 -15.04
CA GLY A 154 -34.06 15.97 -16.37
C GLY A 154 -32.76 15.28 -16.79
N LEU A 155 -31.74 15.19 -15.92
CA LEU A 155 -30.48 14.53 -16.28
C LEU A 155 -30.67 13.00 -16.42
N THR A 156 -30.11 12.42 -17.49
CA THR A 156 -29.98 10.97 -17.66
C THR A 156 -29.12 10.35 -16.54
N ASN A 157 -29.16 9.03 -16.38
CA ASN A 157 -28.29 8.33 -15.42
C ASN A 157 -26.79 8.60 -15.70
N GLY A 158 -26.39 8.60 -16.97
CA GLY A 158 -25.01 8.90 -17.37
C GLY A 158 -24.61 10.34 -17.07
N GLN A 159 -25.48 11.32 -17.35
CA GLN A 159 -25.25 12.72 -17.00
C GLN A 159 -25.19 12.92 -15.48
N THR A 160 -26.11 12.32 -14.73
CA THR A 160 -26.10 12.34 -13.26
C THR A 160 -24.78 11.79 -12.71
N LEU A 161 -24.31 10.66 -13.27
CA LEU A 161 -23.05 10.06 -12.87
C LEU A 161 -21.86 10.99 -13.16
N ARG A 162 -21.76 11.49 -14.40
CA ARG A 162 -20.63 12.32 -14.84
C ARG A 162 -20.59 13.71 -14.20
N HIS A 163 -21.73 14.38 -14.02
CA HIS A 163 -21.79 15.79 -13.61
C HIS A 163 -21.99 15.98 -12.11
N VAL A 164 -22.58 14.99 -11.42
CA VAL A 164 -22.95 15.14 -10.00
C VAL A 164 -22.24 14.13 -9.12
N VAL A 165 -22.33 12.83 -9.43
CA VAL A 165 -21.80 11.78 -8.55
C VAL A 165 -20.28 11.67 -8.63
N LEU A 166 -19.70 11.54 -9.83
CA LEU A 166 -18.26 11.31 -10.00
C LEU A 166 -17.41 12.46 -9.43
N PRO A 167 -17.70 13.75 -9.67
CA PRO A 167 -16.91 14.84 -9.10
C PRO A 167 -16.89 14.82 -7.56
N GLN A 168 -18.01 14.46 -6.94
CA GLN A 168 -18.11 14.32 -5.48
C GLN A 168 -17.38 13.07 -4.99
N ALA A 169 -17.54 11.94 -5.67
CA ALA A 169 -16.88 10.69 -5.35
C ALA A 169 -15.36 10.84 -5.43
N VAL A 170 -14.82 11.48 -6.47
CA VAL A 170 -13.37 11.76 -6.62
C VAL A 170 -12.82 12.47 -5.39
N ARG A 171 -13.46 13.55 -4.94
CA ARG A 171 -13.06 14.28 -3.72
C ARG A 171 -13.10 13.41 -2.47
N ARG A 172 -14.00 12.43 -2.41
CA ARG A 172 -14.14 11.52 -1.27
C ARG A 172 -13.23 10.30 -1.34
N VAL A 173 -12.65 9.96 -2.49
CA VAL A 173 -11.73 8.82 -2.59
C VAL A 173 -10.27 9.26 -2.59
N THR A 174 -9.95 10.51 -2.92
CA THR A 174 -8.55 10.96 -3.00
C THR A 174 -7.77 10.69 -1.71
N PRO A 175 -8.23 11.08 -0.50
CA PRO A 175 -7.47 10.86 0.74
C PRO A 175 -7.25 9.38 1.11
N PRO A 176 -8.26 8.48 1.07
CA PRO A 176 -8.02 7.07 1.33
C PRO A 176 -7.13 6.43 0.25
N LEU A 177 -7.24 6.81 -1.03
CA LEU A 177 -6.32 6.31 -2.07
C LEU A 177 -4.87 6.75 -1.82
N MET A 178 -4.65 7.98 -1.34
CA MET A 178 -3.32 8.44 -0.94
C MET A 178 -2.81 7.69 0.29
N ASN A 179 -3.70 7.32 1.22
CA ASN A 179 -3.34 6.47 2.35
C ASN A 179 -2.94 5.06 1.90
N ASP A 180 -3.70 4.45 0.99
CA ASP A 180 -3.36 3.16 0.37
C ASP A 180 -2.01 3.24 -0.35
N PHE A 181 -1.71 4.35 -1.03
CA PHE A 181 -0.41 4.55 -1.67
C PHE A 181 0.76 4.65 -0.68
N VAL A 182 0.55 5.28 0.49
CA VAL A 182 1.53 5.30 1.59
C VAL A 182 1.71 3.89 2.19
N SER A 183 0.63 3.11 2.28
CA SER A 183 0.70 1.71 2.72
C SER A 183 1.46 0.85 1.71
N LEU A 184 1.20 1.03 0.41
CA LEU A 184 1.92 0.37 -0.68
C LEU A 184 3.42 0.64 -0.63
N GLN A 185 3.84 1.87 -0.30
CA GLN A 185 5.27 2.20 -0.14
C GLN A 185 5.94 1.31 0.91
N LYS A 186 5.30 1.08 2.07
CA LYS A 186 5.85 0.23 3.12
C LYS A 186 5.79 -1.26 2.72
N ASP A 187 4.65 -1.69 2.21
CA ASP A 187 4.41 -3.09 1.85
C ASP A 187 5.23 -3.55 0.63
N SER A 188 5.71 -2.62 -0.20
CA SER A 188 6.66 -2.94 -1.28
C SER A 188 7.92 -3.64 -0.76
N GLY A 189 8.29 -3.43 0.51
CA GLY A 189 9.39 -4.11 1.19
C GLY A 189 9.16 -5.61 1.41
N LEU A 190 7.91 -6.07 1.36
CA LEU A 190 7.59 -7.48 1.57
C LEU A 190 8.12 -8.37 0.43
N ILE A 191 8.46 -7.80 -0.72
CA ILE A 191 9.02 -8.56 -1.84
C ILE A 191 10.39 -9.18 -1.52
N ALA A 192 11.09 -8.66 -0.50
CA ALA A 192 12.31 -9.24 0.06
C ALA A 192 12.15 -10.73 0.39
N ILE A 193 10.95 -11.17 0.80
CA ILE A 193 10.69 -12.58 1.16
C ILE A 193 10.83 -13.53 -0.01
N LEU A 194 10.65 -13.03 -1.24
CA LEU A 194 10.85 -13.79 -2.47
C LEU A 194 12.31 -13.77 -2.93
N GLY A 195 13.21 -13.14 -2.17
CA GLY A 195 14.63 -13.04 -2.50
C GLY A 195 14.97 -11.89 -3.44
N ALA A 196 14.03 -11.00 -3.76
CA ALA A 196 14.35 -9.76 -4.48
C ALA A 196 15.23 -8.85 -3.60
N THR A 197 16.32 -8.34 -4.17
CA THR A 197 17.26 -7.45 -3.45
C THR A 197 16.73 -6.02 -3.38
N ASP A 198 15.74 -5.81 -2.51
CA ASP A 198 15.21 -4.51 -2.16
C ASP A 198 15.94 -3.92 -0.93
N ALA A 199 15.46 -2.80 -0.35
CA ALA A 199 16.12 -2.18 0.80
C ALA A 199 16.21 -3.10 2.03
N ILE A 200 15.16 -3.89 2.30
CA ILE A 200 15.12 -4.80 3.45
C ILE A 200 16.07 -5.96 3.24
N ARG A 201 16.10 -6.51 2.02
CA ARG A 201 17.01 -7.60 1.66
C ARG A 201 18.46 -7.13 1.62
N ALA A 202 18.74 -5.93 1.13
CA ALA A 202 20.08 -5.33 1.17
C ALA A 202 20.56 -5.19 2.61
N ALA A 203 19.74 -4.63 3.51
CA ALA A 203 20.07 -4.55 4.93
C ALA A 203 20.33 -5.92 5.58
N GLN A 204 19.54 -6.94 5.20
CA GLN A 204 19.75 -8.31 5.67
C GLN A 204 21.10 -8.89 5.20
N ILE A 205 21.47 -8.66 3.94
CA ILE A 205 22.74 -9.14 3.38
C ILE A 205 23.92 -8.51 4.13
N GLU A 206 23.91 -7.19 4.32
CA GLU A 206 24.95 -6.48 5.09
C GLU A 206 25.06 -7.03 6.51
N THR A 207 23.93 -7.17 7.20
CA THR A 207 23.87 -7.69 8.58
C THR A 207 24.37 -9.13 8.68
N SER A 208 24.23 -9.95 7.63
CA SER A 208 24.60 -11.37 7.68
C SER A 208 26.11 -11.62 7.78
N SER A 209 26.93 -10.61 7.48
CA SER A 209 28.38 -10.71 7.48
C SER A 209 28.99 -10.64 8.89
N ASP A 210 28.47 -9.77 9.75
CA ASP A 210 29.06 -9.41 11.04
C ASP A 210 28.04 -9.31 12.19
N PHE A 211 26.77 -9.63 11.92
CA PHE A 211 25.65 -9.52 12.87
C PHE A 211 25.43 -8.11 13.43
N ASN A 212 25.89 -7.07 12.72
CA ASN A 212 25.54 -5.68 13.01
C ASN A 212 24.20 -5.32 12.34
N TYR A 213 23.20 -4.96 13.14
CA TYR A 213 21.84 -4.63 12.70
C TYR A 213 21.65 -3.17 12.29
N THR A 214 22.70 -2.33 12.34
CA THR A 214 22.65 -0.94 11.85
C THR A 214 22.09 -0.80 10.43
N PRO A 215 22.37 -1.69 9.46
CA PRO A 215 21.77 -1.62 8.12
C PRO A 215 20.24 -1.61 8.11
N TYR A 216 19.58 -2.29 9.06
CA TYR A 216 18.12 -2.23 9.22
C TYR A 216 17.64 -0.87 9.72
N VAL A 217 18.42 -0.22 10.59
CA VAL A 217 18.14 1.15 11.04
C VAL A 217 18.27 2.12 9.87
N VAL A 218 19.30 1.97 9.03
CA VAL A 218 19.48 2.74 7.79
C VAL A 218 18.26 2.57 6.88
N ALA A 219 17.83 1.33 6.63
CA ALA A 219 16.63 1.06 5.84
C ALA A 219 15.40 1.73 6.46
N GLY A 220 15.18 1.58 7.78
CA GLY A 220 14.08 2.22 8.49
C GLY A 220 14.05 3.73 8.35
N VAL A 221 15.21 4.40 8.50
CA VAL A 221 15.34 5.84 8.30
C VAL A 221 15.00 6.24 6.86
N LEU A 222 15.51 5.51 5.87
CA LEU A 222 15.20 5.78 4.46
C LEU A 222 13.72 5.61 4.13
N PHE A 223 13.08 4.54 4.62
CA PHE A 223 11.63 4.36 4.50
C PHE A 223 10.86 5.50 5.19
N LEU A 224 11.30 5.99 6.37
CA LEU A 224 10.68 7.12 7.06
C LEU A 224 10.85 8.44 6.29
N CYS A 225 12.04 8.71 5.74
CA CYS A 225 12.31 9.88 4.91
C CYS A 225 11.38 9.95 3.70
N LEU A 226 10.93 8.81 3.18
CA LEU A 226 9.94 8.75 2.11
C LEU A 226 8.49 8.79 2.63
N THR A 227 8.19 8.02 3.69
CA THR A 227 6.84 7.86 4.24
C THR A 227 6.31 9.13 4.89
N ILE A 228 7.13 9.88 5.63
CA ILE A 228 6.69 11.07 6.36
C ILE A 228 6.20 12.17 5.40
N PRO A 229 6.97 12.58 4.36
CA PRO A 229 6.48 13.55 3.38
C PRO A 229 5.18 13.10 2.69
N MET A 230 5.09 11.83 2.30
CA MET A 230 3.89 11.28 1.68
C MET A 230 2.68 11.35 2.62
N ALA A 231 2.83 10.97 3.88
CA ALA A 231 1.76 11.06 4.89
C ALA A 231 1.33 12.51 5.14
N ARG A 232 2.28 13.44 5.26
CA ARG A 232 1.99 14.88 5.44
C ARG A 232 1.26 15.47 4.24
N LEU A 233 1.61 15.04 3.03
CA LEU A 233 0.90 15.42 1.80
C LEU A 233 -0.54 14.88 1.81
N THR A 234 -0.74 13.62 2.19
CA THR A 234 -2.06 13.02 2.37
C THR A 234 -2.91 13.81 3.35
N ASP A 235 -2.38 14.15 4.52
CA ASP A 235 -3.10 14.93 5.53
C ASP A 235 -3.45 16.34 5.03
N HIS A 236 -2.56 16.96 4.27
CA HIS A 236 -2.79 18.28 3.68
C HIS A 236 -3.92 18.26 2.65
N VAL A 237 -3.94 17.26 1.76
CA VAL A 237 -5.01 17.08 0.77
C VAL A 237 -6.34 16.76 1.46
N ALA A 238 -6.31 15.90 2.49
CA ALA A 238 -7.48 15.54 3.29
C ALA A 238 -8.12 16.78 3.94
N ARG A 239 -7.32 17.62 4.61
CA ARG A 239 -7.80 18.87 5.24
C ARG A 239 -8.43 19.82 4.23
N LYS A 240 -7.83 19.99 3.05
CA LYS A 240 -8.39 20.84 1.97
C LYS A 240 -9.76 20.38 1.48
N GLN A 241 -10.04 19.09 1.58
CA GLN A 241 -11.31 18.50 1.16
C GLN A 241 -12.36 18.45 2.28
N GLY A 242 -12.10 19.11 3.42
CA GLY A 242 -12.99 19.14 4.57
C GLY A 242 -12.95 17.88 5.42
N TRP A 243 -11.99 16.98 5.16
CA TRP A 243 -11.78 15.78 5.95
C TRP A 243 -11.05 16.15 7.23
N HIS A 244 -11.81 16.25 8.31
CA HIS A 244 -11.25 16.30 9.65
C HIS A 244 -11.12 14.85 10.09
N GLY A 245 -9.89 14.37 10.31
CA GLY A 245 -9.69 13.08 10.92
C GLY A 245 -10.45 13.01 12.25
N THR A 246 -10.74 11.80 12.72
CA THR A 246 -11.39 11.53 14.01
C THR A 246 -10.70 12.14 15.24
N GLY A 247 -9.54 12.81 15.08
CA GLY A 247 -8.84 13.57 16.12
C GLY A 247 -9.15 15.07 16.18
N GLY A 248 -10.20 15.56 15.50
CA GLY A 248 -10.57 16.98 15.44
C GLY A 248 -11.64 17.45 16.44
N THR A 249 -12.07 16.60 17.38
CA THR A 249 -12.96 17.00 18.49
C THR A 249 -12.57 16.25 19.75
N LEU A 250 -11.57 16.78 20.46
CA LEU A 250 -11.43 16.70 21.91
C LEU A 250 -11.03 18.10 22.40
#